data_AF-A0A1F9M103-F1
#
_entry.id   AF-A0A1F9M103-F1
#
_cell.length_a   1.000
_cell.length_b   1.000
_cell.length_c   1.000
_cell.angle_alpha   90.00
_cell.angle_beta   90.00
_cell.angle_gamma   90.00
#
_symmetry.space_group_name_H-M   'P 1'
#
loop_
_entity.id
_entity.type
_entity.pdbx_description
1 polymer ?
#
loop_
_entity_poly.entity_id
_entity_poly.type
_entity_poly.pdbx_seq_one_letter_code
_entity_poly.pdbx_strand_id
1 'polypeptide(L)'
;MKRRKPENISQEDWDSVESPPLTESFLTGMKPVSKTHPDMPPRVRGPQKDPRKTPVSIRIDAAIIEAFRATGRGWQSRVNEVLRDWLKDHKPA
;
A
#
# COMPACT_ATOMS: atom_id res chain seq x y z
N MET A 1 -10.44 8.73 1.04
CA MET A 1 -9.29 9.20 0.21
C MET A 1 -9.69 10.51 -0.45
N LYS A 2 -8.88 11.58 -0.36
CA LYS A 2 -9.18 12.85 -1.04
C LYS A 2 -8.86 12.70 -2.53
N ARG A 3 -9.82 12.96 -3.42
CA ARG A 3 -9.57 12.99 -4.87
C ARG A 3 -8.55 14.10 -5.14
N ARG A 4 -7.35 13.76 -5.61
CA ARG A 4 -6.37 14.75 -6.08
C ARG A 4 -6.54 14.91 -7.57
N LYS A 5 -6.79 16.14 -8.00
CA LYS A 5 -6.85 16.52 -9.40
C LYS A 5 -5.45 16.42 -10.04
N PRO A 6 -5.32 15.93 -11.27
CA PRO A 6 -4.05 15.88 -11.97
C PRO A 6 -3.60 17.29 -12.43
N GLU A 7 -2.29 17.51 -12.51
CA GLU A 7 -1.68 18.84 -12.78
C GLU A 7 -1.98 19.39 -14.18
N ASN A 8 -2.38 18.53 -15.12
CA ASN A 8 -2.55 18.84 -16.54
C ASN A 8 -4.00 19.14 -16.96
N ILE A 9 -4.94 19.32 -16.02
CA ILE A 9 -6.34 19.63 -16.30
C ILE A 9 -6.70 20.93 -15.54
N SER A 10 -7.49 21.84 -16.12
CA SER A 10 -7.96 23.05 -15.41
C SER A 10 -9.06 22.71 -14.39
N GLN A 11 -9.30 23.58 -13.40
CA GLN A 11 -10.26 23.26 -12.32
C GLN A 11 -11.69 23.37 -12.86
N GLU A 12 -11.89 24.36 -13.73
CA GLU A 12 -13.09 24.63 -14.47
C GLU A 12 -13.47 23.44 -15.36
N ASP A 13 -12.52 22.88 -16.12
CA ASP A 13 -12.76 21.68 -16.93
C ASP A 13 -13.10 20.48 -16.05
N TRP A 14 -12.39 20.30 -14.93
CA TRP A 14 -12.61 19.18 -14.01
C TRP A 14 -14.00 19.22 -13.35
N ASP A 15 -14.48 20.40 -13.00
CA ASP A 15 -15.79 20.59 -12.37
C ASP A 15 -16.94 20.60 -13.40
N SER A 16 -16.64 20.88 -14.67
CA SER A 16 -17.62 20.85 -15.78
C SER A 16 -18.01 19.43 -16.21
N VAL A 17 -17.19 18.42 -15.89
CA VAL A 17 -17.42 17.03 -16.31
C VAL A 17 -18.49 16.41 -15.42
N GLU A 18 -19.75 16.58 -15.83
CA GLU A 18 -20.87 15.82 -15.29
C GLU A 18 -20.73 14.35 -15.74
N SER A 19 -20.52 13.45 -14.78
CA SER A 19 -20.41 12.01 -15.05
C SER A 19 -21.82 11.41 -15.11
N PRO A 20 -22.29 10.92 -16.27
CA PRO A 20 -23.63 10.36 -16.37
C PRO A 20 -23.84 9.19 -15.38
N PRO A 21 -25.05 9.01 -14.85
CA PRO A 21 -25.35 7.88 -14.00
C PRO A 21 -25.16 6.58 -14.78
N LEU A 22 -24.68 5.54 -14.10
CA LEU A 22 -24.46 4.23 -14.70
C LEU A 22 -25.80 3.51 -14.90
N THR A 23 -26.48 3.81 -16.02
CA THR A 23 -27.79 3.23 -16.36
C THR A 23 -27.70 1.75 -16.76
N GLU A 24 -28.83 1.03 -16.70
CA GLU A 24 -28.92 -0.39 -17.07
C GLU A 24 -28.53 -0.67 -18.52
N SER A 25 -28.82 0.27 -19.43
CA SER A 25 -28.40 0.19 -20.83
C SER A 25 -26.87 0.24 -20.96
N PHE A 26 -26.17 1.06 -20.16
CA PHE A 26 -24.71 1.07 -20.12
C PHE A 26 -24.14 -0.23 -19.57
N LEU A 27 -24.72 -0.75 -18.49
CA LEU A 27 -24.29 -2.01 -17.87
C LEU A 27 -24.39 -3.19 -18.85
N THR A 28 -25.47 -3.26 -19.62
CA THR A 28 -25.71 -4.33 -20.60
C THR A 28 -24.67 -4.33 -21.74
N GLY A 29 -24.17 -3.14 -22.12
CA GLY A 29 -23.17 -2.99 -23.18
C GLY A 29 -21.72 -3.21 -22.75
N MET A 30 -21.44 -3.34 -21.44
CA MET A 30 -20.08 -3.48 -20.94
C MET A 30 -19.44 -4.80 -21.39
N LYS A 31 -18.20 -4.71 -21.90
CA LYS A 31 -17.40 -5.85 -22.33
C LYS A 31 -16.12 -5.96 -21.49
N PRO A 32 -15.63 -7.17 -21.21
CA PRO A 32 -14.33 -7.35 -20.56
C PRO A 32 -13.23 -6.66 -21.36
N VAL A 33 -12.29 -6.03 -20.65
CA VAL A 33 -11.11 -5.36 -21.27
C VAL A 33 -10.32 -6.32 -22.15
N SER A 34 -10.26 -7.61 -21.79
CA SER A 34 -9.61 -8.65 -22.61
C SER A 34 -10.22 -8.82 -23.99
N LYS A 35 -11.51 -8.47 -24.20
CA LYS A 35 -12.19 -8.55 -25.49
C LYS A 35 -12.06 -7.26 -26.31
N THR A 36 -12.02 -6.10 -25.65
CA THR A 36 -11.98 -4.79 -26.32
C THR A 36 -10.56 -4.27 -26.56
N HIS A 37 -9.61 -4.67 -25.72
CA HIS A 37 -8.21 -4.25 -25.78
C HIS A 37 -7.28 -5.46 -25.59
N PRO A 38 -7.14 -6.32 -26.61
CA PRO A 38 -6.31 -7.52 -26.52
C PRO A 38 -4.81 -7.21 -26.34
N ASP A 39 -4.36 -6.05 -26.80
CA ASP A 39 -2.96 -5.60 -26.66
C ASP A 39 -2.63 -5.06 -25.26
N MET A 40 -3.63 -4.92 -24.38
CA MET A 40 -3.41 -4.41 -23.03
C MET A 40 -2.76 -5.49 -22.17
N PRO A 41 -1.56 -5.24 -21.61
CA PRO A 41 -0.91 -6.23 -20.76
C PRO A 41 -1.77 -6.50 -19.51
N PRO A 42 -1.77 -7.73 -18.97
CA PRO A 42 -2.47 -8.03 -17.74
C PRO A 42 -2.01 -7.09 -16.63
N ARG A 43 -2.92 -6.71 -15.72
CA ARG A 43 -2.56 -5.95 -14.51
C ARG A 43 -1.75 -6.84 -13.58
N VAL A 44 -0.45 -6.98 -13.87
CA VAL A 44 0.48 -7.69 -13.01
C VAL A 44 0.96 -6.69 -11.96
N ARG A 45 0.73 -7.00 -10.69
CA ARG A 45 1.44 -6.31 -9.61
C ARG A 45 2.93 -6.52 -9.86
N GLY A 46 3.71 -5.44 -9.93
CA GLY A 46 5.16 -5.54 -10.14
C GLY A 46 5.82 -6.46 -9.11
N PRO A 47 7.02 -6.99 -9.41
CA PRO A 47 7.77 -7.84 -8.48
C PRO A 47 7.83 -7.20 -7.09
N GLN A 48 7.61 -7.97 -6.04
CA GLN A 48 7.75 -7.48 -4.67
C GLN A 48 9.24 -7.16 -4.41
N LYS A 49 9.59 -5.88 -4.41
CA LYS A 49 10.98 -5.39 -4.45
C LYS A 49 11.74 -5.47 -3.13
N ASP A 50 11.07 -5.63 -1.98
CA ASP A 50 11.74 -5.65 -0.68
C ASP A 50 12.03 -7.07 -0.17
N PRO A 51 13.19 -7.29 0.49
CA PRO A 51 13.47 -8.53 1.21
C PRO A 51 12.34 -8.79 2.21
N ARG A 52 11.75 -9.99 2.13
CA ARG A 52 10.72 -10.40 3.08
C ARG A 52 11.35 -10.47 4.46
N LYS A 53 10.84 -9.70 5.42
CA LYS A 53 11.18 -9.87 6.83
C LYS A 53 11.02 -11.35 7.19
N THR A 54 12.05 -11.97 7.74
CA THR A 54 11.96 -13.36 8.19
C THR A 54 11.16 -13.40 9.48
N PRO A 55 10.03 -14.14 9.55
CA PRO A 55 9.34 -14.34 10.81
C PRO A 55 10.22 -15.21 11.71
N VAL A 56 10.58 -14.69 12.88
CA VAL A 56 11.36 -15.42 13.89
C VAL A 56 10.56 -15.45 15.18
N SER A 57 10.50 -16.62 15.82
CA SER A 57 9.90 -16.77 17.14
C SER A 57 11.00 -16.69 18.21
N ILE A 58 11.11 -15.54 18.88
CA ILE A 58 12.03 -15.32 20.01
C ILE A 58 11.27 -14.97 21.28
N ARG A 59 11.85 -15.28 22.44
CA ARG A 59 11.33 -14.84 23.74
C ARG A 59 11.97 -13.48 24.08
N ILE A 60 11.13 -12.52 24.45
CA ILE A 60 11.52 -11.18 24.90
C ILE A 60 10.84 -10.95 26.25
N ASP A 61 11.51 -10.28 27.18
CA ASP A 61 10.95 -9.96 28.49
C ASP A 61 9.61 -9.22 28.38
N ALA A 62 8.68 -9.58 29.27
CA ALA A 62 7.32 -9.05 29.28
C ALA A 62 7.29 -7.52 29.46
N ALA A 63 8.10 -6.98 30.36
CA ALA A 63 8.17 -5.53 30.58
C ALA A 63 8.60 -4.76 29.32
N ILE A 64 9.54 -5.33 28.54
CA ILE A 64 10.02 -4.73 27.30
C ILE A 64 8.90 -4.74 26.25
N ILE A 65 8.24 -5.88 26.04
CA ILE A 65 7.21 -5.99 25.01
C ILE A 65 5.99 -5.12 25.34
N GLU A 66 5.64 -4.98 26.62
CA GLU A 66 4.56 -4.11 27.07
C GLU A 66 4.88 -2.63 26.81
N ALA A 67 6.10 -2.19 27.12
CA ALA A 67 6.56 -0.84 26.83
C ALA A 67 6.46 -0.51 25.33
N PHE A 68 6.89 -1.42 24.45
CA PHE A 68 6.73 -1.21 23.01
C PHE A 68 5.26 -1.22 22.59
N ARG A 69 4.43 -2.15 23.09
CA ARG A 69 2.99 -2.21 22.75
C ARG A 69 2.25 -0.93 23.14
N ALA A 70 2.62 -0.30 24.25
CA ALA A 70 2.05 0.97 24.69
C ALA A 70 2.28 2.12 23.68
N THR A 71 3.30 2.03 22.82
CA THR A 71 3.54 3.01 21.73
C THR A 71 2.51 2.93 20.58
N GLY A 72 1.57 1.98 20.65
CA GLY A 72 0.46 1.85 19.71
C GLY A 72 0.84 1.23 18.37
N ARG A 73 0.12 1.63 17.32
CA ARG A 73 0.31 1.07 15.97
C ARG A 73 1.76 1.23 15.51
N GLY A 74 2.32 0.15 14.95
CA GLY A 74 3.70 0.12 14.46
C GLY A 74 4.76 -0.25 15.49
N TRP A 75 4.38 -0.65 16.71
CA TRP A 75 5.35 -1.04 17.75
C TRP A 75 6.33 -2.14 17.29
N GLN A 76 5.88 -3.12 16.49
CA GLN A 76 6.76 -4.16 15.93
C GLN A 76 7.81 -3.57 14.96
N SER A 77 7.45 -2.54 14.20
CA SER A 77 8.40 -1.84 13.33
C SER A 77 9.44 -1.09 14.16
N ARG A 78 9.04 -0.45 15.27
CA ARG A 78 9.97 0.20 16.21
C ARG A 78 10.96 -0.79 16.83
N VAL A 79 10.50 -1.98 17.22
CA VAL A 79 11.41 -3.04 17.72
C VAL A 79 12.46 -3.37 16.65
N ASN A 80 12.04 -3.55 15.40
CA ASN A 80 12.97 -3.80 14.30
C ASN A 80 13.93 -2.63 14.03
N GLU A 81 13.49 -1.38 14.18
CA GLU A 81 14.35 -0.20 14.07
C GLU A 81 15.40 -0.15 15.17
N VAL A 82 15.03 -0.44 16.42
CA VAL A 82 15.97 -0.53 17.55
C VAL A 82 17.02 -1.61 17.30
N LEU A 83 16.62 -2.80 16.82
CA LEU A 83 17.58 -3.86 16.49
C LEU A 83 18.52 -3.44 15.36
N ARG A 84 18.03 -2.72 14.35
CA ARG A 84 18.89 -2.17 13.28
C ARG A 84 19.86 -1.13 13.79
N ASP A 85 19.43 -0.27 14.70
CA ASP A 85 20.26 0.79 15.26
C ASP A 85 21.35 0.19 16.15
N TRP A 86 20.99 -0.77 17.01
CA TRP A 86 21.93 -1.51 17.85
C TRP A 86 23.05 -2.16 17.03
N LEU A 87 22.73 -2.73 15.86
CA LEU A 87 23.71 -3.35 14.93
C LEU A 87 24.69 -2.36 14.27
N LYS A 88 24.42 -1.05 14.29
CA LYS A 88 25.38 -0.05 13.79
C LYS A 88 26.57 0.09 14.73
N ASP A 89 26.30 0.04 16.03
CA ASP A 89 27.28 0.31 17.08
C ASP A 89 27.84 -0.97 17.70
N HIS A 90 27.16 -2.11 17.53
CA HIS A 90 27.52 -3.38 18.16
C HIS A 90 27.61 -4.49 17.13
N LYS A 91 28.61 -5.36 17.32
CA LYS A 91 28.69 -6.62 16.56
C LYS A 91 28.05 -7.74 17.39
N PRO A 92 27.08 -8.48 16.84
CA PRO A 92 26.61 -9.70 17.50
C PRO A 92 27.78 -10.69 17.57
N ALA A 93 27.90 -11.39 18.69
CA ALA A 93 28.94 -12.38 18.96
C ALA A 93 28.81 -13.62 18.07
#